data_AF-A0A453EX83-F1
#
_entry.id   AF-A0A453EX83-F1
#
_cell.length_a   1.000
_cell.length_b   1.000
_cell.length_c   1.000
_cell.angle_alpha   90.00
_cell.angle_beta   90.00
_cell.angle_gamma   90.00
#
_symmetry.space_group_name_H-M   'P 1'
#
loop_
_entity.id
_entity.type
_entity.pdbx_description
1 polymer ?
#
loop_
_entity_poly.entity_id
_entity_poly.type
_entity_poly.pdbx_seq_one_letter_code
_entity_poly.pdbx_strand_id
1 'polypeptide(L)'
;MQPLMCRINFKGDLIISSPDVSLVELGPDVEFVLVATDGLWDYIKSTEAVAFVRDQLCQHGDVQRACEALGEKALDRRSQDNISIVIADLG
;
A
#
# COMPACT_ATOMS: atom_id res chain seq x y z
N MET A 1 -4.99 48.93 -10.16
CA MET A 1 -4.18 47.69 -10.24
C MET A 1 -5.16 46.53 -10.26
N GLN A 2 -5.48 45.98 -11.44
CA GLN A 2 -6.41 44.85 -11.56
C GLN A 2 -5.65 43.55 -11.22
N PRO A 3 -6.22 42.63 -10.43
CA PRO A 3 -5.59 41.33 -10.22
C PRO A 3 -5.65 40.53 -11.53
N LEU A 4 -4.52 39.94 -11.92
CA LEU A 4 -4.48 38.93 -12.98
C LEU A 4 -5.31 37.72 -12.51
N MET A 5 -6.57 37.63 -12.96
CA MET A 5 -7.29 36.36 -12.93
C MET A 5 -6.81 35.52 -14.11
N CYS A 6 -5.99 34.52 -13.83
CA CYS A 6 -5.76 33.42 -14.76
C CYS A 6 -7.08 32.64 -14.87
N ARG A 7 -7.89 32.95 -15.88
CA ARG A 7 -9.12 32.20 -16.20
C ARG A 7 -8.72 30.88 -16.83
N ILE A 8 -8.36 29.90 -16.00
CA ILE A 8 -8.21 28.51 -16.45
C ILE A 8 -9.63 27.94 -16.60
N ASN A 9 -9.98 27.59 -17.84
CA ASN A 9 -11.25 26.94 -18.13
C ASN A 9 -11.03 25.43 -18.20
N PHE A 10 -11.38 24.72 -17.13
CA PHE A 10 -11.25 23.27 -17.08
C PHE A 10 -12.33 22.63 -17.94
N LYS A 11 -11.94 21.68 -18.79
CA LYS A 11 -12.86 20.90 -19.61
C LYS A 11 -13.06 19.53 -18.94
N GLY A 12 -14.10 19.41 -18.13
CA GLY A 12 -14.47 18.17 -17.42
C GLY A 12 -14.04 18.14 -15.96
N ASP A 13 -14.30 17.02 -15.30
CA ASP A 13 -14.00 16.81 -13.89
C ASP A 13 -12.49 16.63 -13.67
N LEU A 14 -11.94 17.39 -12.73
CA LEU A 14 -10.50 17.33 -12.40
C LEU A 14 -10.14 16.09 -11.60
N ILE A 15 -11.11 15.51 -10.91
CA ILE A 15 -11.00 14.30 -10.11
C ILE A 15 -12.20 13.44 -10.49
N ILE A 16 -11.93 12.20 -10.91
CA ILE A 16 -12.95 11.22 -11.26
C ILE A 16 -12.94 10.09 -10.23
N SER A 17 -14.11 9.49 -10.01
CA SER A 17 -14.27 8.32 -9.12
C SER A 17 -14.23 6.98 -9.87
N SER A 18 -13.91 6.99 -11.16
CA SER A 18 -13.77 5.77 -11.96
C SER A 18 -12.46 5.06 -11.58
N PRO A 19 -12.50 3.82 -11.08
CA PRO A 19 -11.30 3.11 -10.67
C PRO A 19 -10.63 2.41 -11.85
N ASP A 20 -9.34 2.13 -11.70
CA ASP A 20 -8.67 1.11 -12.50
C ASP A 20 -9.05 -0.28 -11.97
N VAL A 21 -9.43 -1.18 -12.87
CA VAL A 21 -9.84 -2.56 -12.53
C VAL A 21 -8.90 -3.54 -13.21
N SER A 22 -8.29 -4.43 -12.42
CA SER A 22 -7.49 -5.54 -12.91
C SER A 22 -8.00 -6.85 -12.32
N LEU A 23 -7.93 -7.92 -13.11
CA LEU A 23 -8.25 -9.28 -12.68
C LEU A 23 -6.96 -10.07 -12.62
N VAL A 24 -6.72 -10.72 -11.49
CA VAL A 24 -5.58 -11.62 -11.28
C VAL A 24 -6.12 -12.96 -10.83
N GLU A 25 -5.81 -14.03 -11.57
CA GLU A 25 -6.15 -15.39 -11.18
C GLU A 25 -5.18 -15.86 -10.07
N LEU A 26 -5.72 -16.40 -8.98
CA LEU A 26 -4.91 -16.92 -7.88
C LEU A 26 -4.49 -18.36 -8.22
N GLY A 27 -3.21 -18.50 -8.59
CA GLY A 27 -2.56 -19.79 -8.77
C GLY A 27 -2.13 -20.43 -7.44
N PRO A 28 -1.75 -21.72 -7.44
CA PRO A 28 -1.27 -22.42 -6.25
C PRO A 28 0.11 -21.92 -5.78
N ASP A 29 0.78 -21.09 -6.56
CA ASP A 29 2.08 -20.46 -6.28
C ASP A 29 1.95 -19.08 -5.59
N VAL A 30 0.73 -18.57 -5.43
CA VAL A 30 0.50 -17.29 -4.76
C VAL A 30 0.47 -17.50 -3.24
N GLU A 31 1.53 -17.04 -2.56
CA GLU A 31 1.70 -17.19 -1.10
C GLU A 31 0.74 -16.27 -0.31
N PHE A 32 0.68 -14.98 -0.68
CA PHE A 32 -0.16 -13.99 0.00
C PHE A 32 -0.42 -12.76 -0.89
N VAL A 33 -1.43 -11.97 -0.52
CA VAL A 33 -1.69 -10.64 -1.10
C VAL A 33 -1.49 -9.58 -0.02
N LEU A 34 -0.73 -8.52 -0.35
CA LEU A 34 -0.44 -7.39 0.54
C LEU A 34 -1.02 -6.10 -0.06
N VAL A 35 -1.94 -5.47 0.68
CA VAL A 35 -2.52 -4.17 0.36
C VAL A 35 -2.21 -3.21 1.50
N ALA A 36 -1.75 -2.01 1.17
CA ALA A 36 -1.47 -0.98 2.18
C ALA A 36 -1.63 0.43 1.62
N THR A 37 -1.76 1.40 2.52
CA THR A 37 -1.74 2.84 2.20
C THR A 37 -0.32 3.33 1.86
N ASP A 38 -0.23 4.51 1.24
CA ASP A 38 1.02 5.23 0.96
C ASP A 38 1.89 5.46 2.21
N GLY A 39 1.27 5.61 3.38
CA GLY A 39 1.99 5.65 4.66
C GLY A 39 2.97 4.50 4.89
N LEU A 40 2.77 3.33 4.25
CA LEU A 40 3.75 2.25 4.17
C LEU A 40 4.73 2.45 3.00
N TRP A 41 4.18 2.63 1.79
CA TRP A 41 4.93 2.56 0.53
C TRP A 41 5.91 3.72 0.31
N ASP A 42 5.68 4.86 0.95
CA ASP A 42 6.60 5.99 0.92
C ASP A 42 7.93 5.70 1.62
N TYR A 43 7.96 4.71 2.53
CA TYR A 43 9.11 4.40 3.39
C TYR A 43 9.66 2.97 3.19
N ILE A 44 8.85 2.06 2.65
CA ILE A 44 9.23 0.67 2.41
C ILE A 44 8.95 0.30 0.96
N LYS A 45 9.98 -0.21 0.27
CA LYS A 45 9.84 -0.70 -1.11
C LYS A 45 8.96 -1.95 -1.13
N SER A 46 8.14 -2.10 -2.16
CA SER A 46 7.26 -3.28 -2.32
C SER A 46 8.01 -4.61 -2.24
N THR A 47 9.15 -4.74 -2.91
CA THR A 47 9.99 -5.95 -2.85
C THR A 47 10.56 -6.21 -1.47
N GLU A 48 10.88 -5.16 -0.70
CA GLU A 48 11.34 -5.29 0.68
C GLU A 48 10.21 -5.74 1.60
N ALA A 49 9.01 -5.16 1.46
CA ALA A 49 7.84 -5.52 2.25
C ALA A 49 7.45 -7.00 2.02
N VAL A 50 7.42 -7.43 0.76
CA VAL A 50 7.14 -8.84 0.40
C VAL A 50 8.19 -9.79 1.00
N ALA A 51 9.47 -9.46 0.89
CA ALA A 51 10.54 -10.28 1.48
C ALA A 51 10.43 -10.35 3.01
N PHE A 52 10.09 -9.24 3.66
CA PHE A 52 9.91 -9.16 5.10
C PHE A 52 8.72 -9.99 5.58
N VAL A 53 7.55 -9.85 4.92
CA VAL A 53 6.36 -10.64 5.27
C VAL A 53 6.62 -12.13 5.08
N ARG A 54 7.27 -12.53 3.98
CA ARG A 54 7.65 -13.92 3.75
C ARG A 54 8.54 -14.47 4.87
N ASP A 55 9.56 -13.72 5.27
CA ASP A 55 10.45 -14.11 6.38
C ASP A 55 9.70 -14.25 7.71
N GLN A 56 8.81 -13.30 8.05
CA GLN A 56 7.96 -13.39 9.25
C GLN A 56 7.05 -14.63 9.22
N LEU A 57 6.36 -14.88 8.10
CA LEU A 57 5.50 -16.05 7.93
C LEU A 57 6.29 -17.35 8.01
N CYS A 58 7.48 -17.44 7.41
CA CYS A 58 8.34 -18.62 7.53
C CYS A 58 8.82 -18.87 8.97
N GLN A 59 9.03 -17.81 9.76
CA GLN A 59 9.53 -17.92 11.14
C GLN A 59 8.46 -18.38 12.13
N HIS A 60 7.22 -17.91 11.99
CA HIS A 60 6.18 -18.15 13.00
C HIS A 60 4.77 -18.45 12.44
N GLY A 61 4.53 -18.31 11.14
CA GLY A 61 3.24 -18.67 10.51
C GLY A 61 2.05 -17.84 10.99
N ASP A 62 2.29 -16.64 11.53
CA ASP A 62 1.25 -15.77 12.09
C ASP A 62 1.17 -14.48 11.27
N VAL A 63 0.15 -14.40 10.41
CA VAL A 63 -0.07 -13.26 9.52
C VAL A 63 -0.38 -11.97 10.26
N GLN A 64 -1.09 -12.05 11.39
CA GLN A 64 -1.44 -10.86 12.17
C GLN A 64 -0.18 -10.26 12.76
N ARG A 65 0.68 -11.11 13.34
CA ARG A 65 1.98 -10.68 13.85
C ARG A 65 2.91 -10.15 12.76
N ALA A 66 2.93 -10.78 11.58
CA ALA A 66 3.71 -10.30 10.44
C ALA A 66 3.24 -8.92 9.96
N CYS A 67 1.92 -8.69 9.96
CA CYS A 67 1.29 -7.42 9.62
C CYS A 67 1.69 -6.30 10.61
N GLU A 68 1.57 -6.58 11.91
CA GLU A 68 1.97 -5.66 12.98
C GLU A 68 3.45 -5.29 12.88
N ALA A 69 4.32 -6.27 12.71
CA ALA A 69 5.76 -6.06 12.57
C ALA A 69 6.12 -5.23 11.32
N LEU A 70 5.38 -5.38 10.21
CA LEU A 70 5.59 -4.56 9.01
C LEU A 70 5.16 -3.11 9.27
N GLY A 71 4.07 -2.90 10.00
CA GLY A 71 3.62 -1.57 10.42
C GLY A 71 4.62 -0.88 11.35
N GLU A 72 5.14 -1.60 12.35
CA GLU A 72 6.20 -1.11 13.24
C GLU A 72 7.45 -0.71 12.46
N LYS A 73 7.87 -1.53 11.48
CA LYS A 73 9.02 -1.23 10.62
C LYS A 73 8.84 0.07 9.83
N ALA A 74 7.62 0.41 9.42
CA ALA A 74 7.34 1.68 8.74
C ALA A 74 7.38 2.87 9.71
N LEU A 75 6.89 2.69 10.94
CA LEU A 75 6.99 3.68 12.02
C LEU A 75 8.44 3.95 12.41
N ASP A 76 9.28 2.91 12.49
CA ASP A 76 10.72 3.02 12.77
C ASP A 76 11.46 3.83 11.69
N ARG A 77 10.97 3.77 10.44
CA ARG A 77 11.45 4.61 9.33
C ARG A 77 10.89 6.04 9.35
N ARG A 78 10.21 6.41 10.43
CA ARG A 78 9.60 7.72 10.67
C ARG A 78 8.52 8.07 9.65
N SER A 79 7.68 7.11 9.29
CA SER A 79 6.44 7.43 8.58
C SER A 79 5.66 8.51 9.32
N GLN A 80 5.17 9.51 8.59
CA GLN A 80 4.43 10.65 9.13
C GLN A 80 2.93 10.59 8.80
N ASP A 81 2.45 9.48 8.24
CA ASP A 81 1.07 9.30 7.81
C ASP A 81 0.39 8.11 8.53
N ASN A 82 -0.91 7.96 8.32
CA ASN A 82 -1.66 6.80 8.74
C ASN A 82 -1.24 5.56 7.94
N ILE A 83 -0.85 4.52 8.66
CA ILE A 83 -0.49 3.22 8.08
C ILE A 83 -1.67 2.27 8.27
N SER A 84 -2.21 1.77 7.17
CA SER A 84 -3.18 0.66 7.17
C SER A 84 -2.65 -0.44 6.26
N ILE A 85 -2.64 -1.67 6.77
CA ILE A 85 -2.09 -2.84 6.09
C ILE A 85 -3.09 -3.99 6.18
N VAL A 86 -3.31 -4.67 5.06
CA VAL A 86 -4.09 -5.91 4.97
C VAL A 86 -3.22 -6.95 4.29
N ILE A 87 -3.03 -8.10 4.94
CA ILE A 87 -2.39 -9.27 4.37
C ILE A 87 -3.43 -10.39 4.31
N ALA A 88 -3.71 -10.86 3.10
CA ALA A 88 -4.47 -12.09 2.88
C ALA A 88 -3.48 -13.23 2.67
N ASP A 89 -3.27 -14.02 3.72
CA ASP A 89 -2.47 -15.24 3.70
C ASP A 89 -3.26 -16.37 3.02
N LEU A 90 -2.67 -17.00 2.01
CA LEU A 90 -3.33 -18.02 1.18
C LEU A 90 -2.83 -19.45 1.43
N GLY A 91 -1.81 -19.62 2.28
CA GLY A 91 -1.32 -20.94 2.72
C GLY A 91 0.17 -21.18 2.53
#